data_AF-A0AA45WNJ6-F1
#
_entry.id   AF-A0AA45WNJ6-F1
#
_cell.length_a   1.000
_cell.length_b   1.000
_cell.length_c   1.000
_cell.angle_alpha   90.00
_cell.angle_beta   90.00
_cell.angle_gamma   90.00
#
_symmetry.space_group_name_H-M   'P 1'
#
loop_
_entity.id
_entity.type
_entity.pdbx_description
1 polymer ?
#
loop_
_entity_poly.entity_id
_entity_poly.type
_entity_poly.pdbx_seq_one_letter_code
_entity_poly.pdbx_strand_id
1 'polypeptide(L)'
;MATIKERVDRLEKLMAELIKAQQRTELELERLSKEMIEFKEENRKQNKEMNKRWGELANKLGTIVEDIVAPAVSPVIKQYFNCEIDDLQVNRKKKDIKTGLKDEFDVIAVSDDCKTVFLVEVKSTPKIDYINEFKDKKIDRFLALFPEYREYKLIPIFASLRLEEDIINYLTKQKIYAMAYKEWEYMDILNFDKIDN
;
A
#
# COMPACT_ATOMS: atom_id res chain seq x y z
N MET A 1 67.50 47.87 -23.54
CA MET A 1 67.58 46.38 -23.50
C MET A 1 67.38 45.82 -22.09
N ALA A 2 67.98 46.38 -21.03
CA ALA A 2 67.81 45.91 -19.64
C ALA A 2 66.35 45.85 -19.14
N THR A 3 65.55 46.89 -19.38
CA THR A 3 64.14 46.98 -18.94
C THR A 3 63.21 45.96 -19.63
N ILE A 4 63.54 45.53 -20.85
CA ILE A 4 62.77 44.51 -21.57
C ILE A 4 63.06 43.13 -20.95
N LYS A 5 64.32 42.85 -20.64
CA LYS A 5 64.73 41.61 -19.99
C LYS A 5 64.07 41.43 -18.63
N GLU A 6 64.08 42.45 -17.77
CA GLU A 6 63.40 42.40 -16.46
C GLU A 6 61.89 42.16 -16.55
N ARG A 7 61.23 42.75 -17.57
CA ARG A 7 59.81 42.52 -17.82
C ARG A 7 59.54 41.09 -18.29
N VAL A 8 60.43 40.52 -19.12
CA VAL A 8 60.34 39.12 -19.58
C VAL A 8 60.55 38.16 -18.41
N ASP A 9 61.58 38.36 -17.59
CA ASP A 9 61.87 37.53 -16.41
C ASP A 9 60.70 37.54 -15.41
N ARG A 10 60.07 38.71 -15.21
CA ARG A 10 58.87 38.83 -14.37
C ARG A 10 57.65 38.12 -14.98
N LEU A 11 57.49 38.18 -16.30
CA LEU A 11 56.41 37.51 -17.01
C LEU A 11 56.55 35.98 -16.90
N GLU A 12 57.76 35.46 -17.09
CA GLU A 12 58.07 34.04 -16.94
C GLU A 12 57.76 33.53 -15.53
N LYS A 13 58.11 34.31 -14.51
CA LYS A 13 57.78 33.98 -13.12
C LYS A 13 56.27 33.92 -12.88
N LEU A 14 55.51 34.90 -13.38
CA LEU A 14 54.05 34.92 -13.26
C LEU A 14 53.39 33.77 -14.04
N MET A 15 53.90 33.42 -15.22
CA MET A 15 53.41 32.26 -15.99
C MET A 15 53.68 30.95 -15.23
N ALA A 16 54.86 30.80 -14.62
CA ALA A 16 55.18 29.62 -13.81
C ALA A 16 54.28 29.49 -12.56
N GLU A 17 53.97 30.61 -11.90
CA GLU A 17 53.02 30.65 -10.77
C GLU A 17 51.59 30.31 -11.23
N LEU A 18 51.15 30.85 -12.37
CA LEU A 18 49.84 30.57 -12.95
C LEU A 18 49.69 29.09 -13.34
N ILE A 19 50.69 28.49 -13.98
CA ILE A 19 50.68 27.05 -14.34
C ILE A 19 50.56 26.19 -13.08
N LYS A 20 51.31 26.52 -12.02
CA LYS A 20 51.21 25.80 -10.74
C LYS A 20 49.83 25.95 -10.09
N ALA A 21 49.24 27.14 -10.13
CA ALA A 21 47.90 27.37 -9.61
C ALA A 21 46.85 26.58 -10.42
N GLN A 22 46.93 26.60 -11.76
CA GLN A 22 46.05 25.82 -12.64
C GLN A 22 46.13 24.33 -12.34
N GLN A 23 47.34 23.77 -12.23
CA GLN A 23 47.53 22.34 -11.91
C GLN A 23 46.92 21.96 -10.56
N ARG A 24 47.02 22.83 -9.54
CA ARG A 24 46.37 22.60 -8.25
C ARG A 24 44.85 22.61 -8.36
N THR A 25 44.29 23.57 -9.09
CA THR A 25 42.85 23.64 -9.33
C THR A 25 42.34 22.42 -10.09
N GLU A 26 43.07 21.94 -11.10
CA GLU A 26 42.71 20.71 -11.84
C GLU A 26 42.68 19.49 -10.91
N LEU A 27 43.68 19.32 -10.05
CA LEU A 27 43.73 18.24 -9.07
C LEU A 27 42.58 18.31 -8.05
N GLU A 28 42.24 19.51 -7.57
CA GLU A 28 41.10 19.72 -6.66
C GLU A 28 39.77 19.43 -7.35
N LEU A 29 39.60 19.85 -8.61
CA LEU A 29 38.41 19.56 -9.40
C LEU A 29 38.24 18.06 -9.68
N GLU A 30 39.32 17.35 -10.01
CA GLU A 30 39.28 15.89 -10.18
C GLU A 30 38.86 15.19 -8.89
N ARG A 31 39.43 15.62 -7.75
CA ARG A 31 39.09 15.07 -6.44
C ARG A 31 37.62 15.33 -6.10
N LEU A 32 37.16 16.56 -6.26
CA LEU A 32 35.76 16.93 -6.03
C LEU A 32 34.82 16.15 -6.94
N SER A 33 35.19 15.95 -8.21
CA SER A 33 34.42 15.15 -9.16
C SER A 33 34.27 13.69 -8.70
N LYS A 34 35.35 13.07 -8.21
CA LYS A 34 35.32 11.73 -7.63
C LYS A 34 34.44 11.65 -6.38
N GLU A 35 34.64 12.55 -5.42
CA GLU A 35 33.82 12.63 -4.20
C GLU A 35 32.33 12.83 -4.52
N MET A 36 32.01 13.63 -5.56
CA MET A 36 30.63 13.84 -5.99
C MET A 36 30.00 12.59 -6.64
N ILE A 37 30.78 11.79 -7.38
CA ILE A 37 30.31 10.52 -7.94
C ILE A 37 30.03 9.53 -6.80
N GLU A 38 30.96 9.37 -5.86
CA GLU A 38 30.81 8.49 -4.70
C GLU A 38 29.60 8.89 -3.85
N PHE A 39 29.44 10.19 -3.57
CA PHE A 39 28.28 10.71 -2.84
C PHE A 39 26.96 10.44 -3.57
N LYS A 40 26.92 10.59 -4.90
CA LYS A 40 25.73 10.28 -5.71
C LYS A 40 25.39 8.79 -5.66
N GLU A 41 26.39 7.92 -5.72
CA GLU A 41 26.19 6.48 -5.63
C GLU A 41 25.70 6.05 -4.24
N GLU A 42 26.28 6.61 -3.18
CA GLU A 42 25.85 6.35 -1.81
C GLU A 42 24.41 6.82 -1.58
N ASN A 43 24.06 8.04 -2.03
CA ASN A 43 22.68 8.52 -1.97
C ASN A 43 21.70 7.63 -2.73
N ARG A 44 22.08 7.13 -3.91
CA ARG A 44 21.24 6.18 -4.66
C ARG A 44 21.00 4.89 -3.89
N LYS A 45 22.03 4.36 -3.23
CA LYS A 45 21.93 3.16 -2.38
C LYS A 45 21.03 3.42 -1.17
N GLN A 46 21.28 4.51 -0.45
CA GLN A 46 20.48 4.92 0.71
C GLN A 46 19.00 5.15 0.34
N ASN A 47 18.72 5.84 -0.76
CA ASN A 47 17.35 6.04 -1.24
C ASN A 47 16.66 4.71 -1.59
N LYS A 48 17.39 3.78 -2.22
CA LYS A 48 16.84 2.44 -2.53
C LYS A 48 16.53 1.65 -1.26
N GLU A 49 17.41 1.67 -0.28
CA GLU A 49 17.18 1.02 1.02
C GLU A 49 16.03 1.66 1.78
N MET A 50 15.97 2.99 1.79
CA MET A 50 14.88 3.73 2.40
C MET A 50 13.55 3.38 1.75
N ASN A 51 13.46 3.39 0.42
CA ASN A 51 12.24 2.99 -0.30
C ASN A 51 11.81 1.55 0.04
N LYS A 52 12.77 0.63 0.19
CA LYS A 52 12.48 -0.75 0.61
C LYS A 52 11.89 -0.79 2.03
N ARG A 53 12.51 -0.08 2.98
CA ARG A 53 12.02 0.00 4.38
C ARG A 53 10.63 0.64 4.46
N TRP A 54 10.40 1.71 3.68
CA TRP A 54 9.08 2.34 3.58
C TRP A 54 8.02 1.36 3.06
N GLY A 55 8.35 0.56 2.04
CA GLY A 55 7.48 -0.50 1.54
C GLY A 55 7.17 -1.57 2.59
N GLU A 56 8.20 -2.03 3.33
CA GLU A 56 8.02 -3.00 4.42
C GLU A 56 7.13 -2.46 5.55
N LEU A 57 7.27 -1.18 5.91
CA LEU A 57 6.41 -0.52 6.89
C LEU A 57 4.97 -0.39 6.40
N ALA A 58 4.76 0.02 5.15
CA ALA A 58 3.43 0.12 4.57
C ALA A 58 2.70 -1.25 4.55
N ASN A 59 3.42 -2.32 4.21
CA ASN A 59 2.87 -3.68 4.26
C ASN A 59 2.48 -4.10 5.67
N LYS A 60 3.34 -3.83 6.67
CA LYS A 60 3.04 -4.15 8.08
C LYS A 60 1.81 -3.41 8.60
N LEU A 61 1.63 -2.14 8.20
CA LEU A 61 0.43 -1.38 8.56
C LEU A 61 -0.84 -1.99 7.97
N GLY A 62 -0.77 -2.54 6.75
CA GLY A 62 -1.87 -3.30 6.15
C GLY A 62 -2.26 -4.50 7.02
N THR A 63 -1.29 -5.36 7.33
CA THR A 63 -1.51 -6.57 8.13
C THR A 63 -2.03 -6.27 9.53
N ILE A 64 -1.56 -5.21 10.19
CA ILE A 64 -2.09 -4.82 11.52
C ILE A 64 -3.58 -4.48 11.43
N VAL A 65 -4.01 -3.80 10.36
CA VAL A 65 -5.44 -3.46 10.21
C VAL A 65 -6.25 -4.73 9.98
N GLU A 66 -5.76 -5.67 9.16
CA GLU A 66 -6.38 -6.98 8.97
C GLU A 66 -6.50 -7.76 10.29
N ASP A 67 -5.43 -7.79 11.09
CA ASP A 67 -5.38 -8.47 12.40
C ASP A 67 -6.34 -7.86 13.43
N ILE A 68 -6.63 -6.56 13.32
CA ILE A 68 -7.64 -5.90 14.15
C ILE A 68 -9.06 -6.25 13.66
N VAL A 69 -9.29 -6.22 12.34
CA VAL A 69 -10.63 -6.42 11.78
C VAL A 69 -11.08 -7.88 11.87
N ALA A 70 -10.22 -8.85 11.53
CA ALA A 70 -10.62 -10.25 11.38
C ALA A 70 -11.32 -10.86 12.62
N PRO A 71 -10.85 -10.64 13.87
CA PRO A 71 -11.53 -11.13 15.06
C PRO A 71 -12.94 -10.56 15.28
N ALA A 72 -13.23 -9.39 14.71
CA ALA A 72 -14.51 -8.72 14.85
C ALA A 72 -15.59 -9.23 13.89
N VAL A 73 -15.19 -9.93 12.82
CA VAL A 73 -16.10 -10.30 11.73
C VAL A 73 -17.22 -11.21 12.24
N SER A 74 -16.91 -12.30 12.95
CA SER A 74 -17.91 -13.22 13.48
C SER A 74 -18.90 -12.57 14.46
N PRO A 75 -18.47 -11.82 15.51
CA PRO A 75 -19.42 -11.19 16.43
C PRO A 75 -20.30 -10.12 15.75
N VAL A 76 -19.74 -9.32 14.84
CA VAL A 76 -20.50 -8.31 14.09
C VAL A 76 -21.54 -8.99 13.19
N ILE A 77 -21.16 -10.06 12.48
CA ILE A 77 -22.11 -10.79 11.63
C ILE A 77 -23.24 -11.38 12.46
N LYS A 78 -22.93 -11.99 13.60
CA LYS A 78 -23.94 -12.52 14.52
C LYS A 78 -24.89 -11.42 15.03
N GLN A 79 -24.36 -10.26 15.40
CA GLN A 79 -25.15 -9.13 15.89
C GLN A 79 -26.13 -8.60 14.83
N TYR A 80 -25.67 -8.44 13.59
CA TYR A 80 -26.44 -7.75 12.55
C TYR A 80 -27.26 -8.68 11.66
N PHE A 81 -26.72 -9.84 11.30
CA PHE A 81 -27.38 -10.79 10.40
C PHE A 81 -27.98 -11.98 11.13
N ASN A 82 -27.73 -12.14 12.43
CA ASN A 82 -28.18 -13.28 13.23
C ASN A 82 -27.77 -14.62 12.62
N CYS A 83 -26.54 -14.68 12.09
CA CYS A 83 -25.92 -15.87 11.50
C CYS A 83 -24.74 -16.33 12.36
N GLU A 84 -24.67 -17.63 12.62
CA GLU A 84 -23.47 -18.23 13.22
C GLU A 84 -22.45 -18.55 12.11
N ILE A 85 -21.17 -18.24 12.37
CA ILE A 85 -20.11 -18.51 11.40
C ILE A 85 -19.49 -19.88 11.69
N ASP A 86 -19.67 -20.81 10.76
CA ASP A 86 -19.15 -22.18 10.81
C ASP A 86 -17.68 -22.25 10.33
N ASP A 87 -17.32 -21.42 9.35
CA ASP A 87 -15.99 -21.37 8.76
C ASP A 87 -15.54 -19.92 8.56
N LEU A 88 -14.41 -19.57 9.19
CA LEU A 88 -13.78 -18.26 9.09
C LEU A 88 -12.37 -18.43 8.50
N GLN A 89 -12.18 -17.94 7.28
CA GLN A 89 -10.91 -18.02 6.58
C GLN A 89 -10.30 -16.63 6.46
N VAL A 90 -9.09 -16.45 7.01
CA VAL A 90 -8.34 -15.18 7.00
C VAL A 90 -7.14 -15.30 6.07
N ASN A 91 -6.82 -14.24 5.32
CA ASN A 91 -5.69 -14.16 4.39
C ASN A 91 -5.68 -15.33 3.38
N ARG A 92 -6.85 -15.66 2.84
CA ARG A 92 -7.07 -16.84 2.01
C ARG A 92 -6.58 -16.59 0.58
N LYS A 93 -5.55 -17.33 0.18
CA LYS A 93 -5.07 -17.39 -1.21
C LYS A 93 -5.71 -18.56 -1.94
N LYS A 94 -6.25 -18.32 -3.13
CA LYS A 94 -6.77 -19.41 -4.00
C LYS A 94 -6.27 -19.21 -5.42
N LYS A 95 -5.92 -20.34 -6.05
CA LYS A 95 -5.48 -20.40 -7.45
C LYS A 95 -6.19 -21.55 -8.15
N ASP A 96 -6.81 -21.23 -9.28
CA ASP A 96 -7.28 -22.24 -10.23
C ASP A 96 -6.12 -22.60 -11.17
N ILE A 97 -5.78 -23.88 -11.21
CA ILE A 97 -4.67 -24.40 -12.02
C ILE A 97 -5.03 -24.44 -13.51
N LYS A 98 -6.30 -24.67 -13.85
CA LYS A 98 -6.77 -24.81 -15.24
C LYS A 98 -6.84 -23.45 -15.94
N THR A 99 -7.40 -22.45 -15.26
CA THR A 99 -7.55 -21.09 -15.81
C THR A 99 -6.34 -20.20 -15.52
N GLY A 100 -5.51 -20.58 -14.54
CA GLY A 100 -4.41 -19.76 -14.03
C GLY A 100 -4.86 -18.59 -13.15
N LEU A 101 -6.17 -18.42 -12.94
CA LEU A 101 -6.74 -17.37 -12.10
C LEU A 101 -6.24 -17.53 -10.66
N LYS A 102 -5.82 -16.42 -10.04
CA LYS A 102 -5.38 -16.39 -8.65
C LYS A 102 -5.84 -15.09 -7.99
N ASP A 103 -6.19 -15.18 -6.72
CA ASP A 103 -6.44 -14.00 -5.88
C ASP A 103 -6.23 -14.30 -4.39
N GLU A 104 -6.24 -13.24 -3.59
CA GLU A 104 -6.13 -13.24 -2.14
C GLU A 104 -7.32 -12.51 -1.53
N PHE A 105 -7.91 -13.09 -0.49
CA PHE A 105 -9.11 -12.57 0.18
C PHE A 105 -8.83 -12.40 1.67
N ASP A 106 -9.09 -11.20 2.19
CA ASP A 106 -8.68 -10.81 3.54
C ASP A 106 -9.46 -11.60 4.58
N VAL A 107 -10.80 -11.61 4.49
CA VAL A 107 -11.65 -12.52 5.29
C VAL A 107 -12.80 -13.07 4.45
N ILE A 108 -13.03 -14.39 4.55
CA ILE A 108 -14.22 -15.08 4.07
C ILE A 108 -14.88 -15.72 5.29
N ALA A 109 -16.12 -15.33 5.60
CA ALA A 109 -16.89 -15.93 6.67
C ALA A 109 -18.11 -16.65 6.07
N VAL A 110 -18.28 -17.93 6.40
CA VAL A 110 -19.34 -18.78 5.85
C VAL A 110 -20.27 -19.21 6.97
N SER A 111 -21.57 -19.11 6.68
CA SER A 111 -22.65 -19.56 7.53
C SER A 111 -23.53 -20.50 6.71
N ASP A 112 -23.51 -21.78 7.06
CA ASP A 112 -24.27 -22.83 6.38
C ASP A 112 -25.75 -22.79 6.77
N ASP A 113 -26.06 -22.37 7.99
CA ASP A 113 -27.42 -22.19 8.52
C ASP A 113 -28.17 -21.06 7.80
N CYS A 114 -27.55 -19.91 7.60
CA CYS A 114 -28.13 -18.81 6.82
C CYS A 114 -27.92 -18.96 5.30
N LYS A 115 -27.20 -19.99 4.84
CA LYS A 115 -26.76 -20.12 3.44
C LYS A 115 -26.16 -18.82 2.89
N THR A 116 -25.27 -18.21 3.67
CA THR A 116 -24.69 -16.89 3.37
C THR A 116 -23.17 -16.94 3.48
N VAL A 117 -22.49 -16.30 2.53
CA VAL A 117 -21.05 -16.07 2.56
C VAL A 117 -20.78 -14.57 2.62
N PHE A 118 -20.01 -14.17 3.61
CA PHE A 118 -19.59 -12.80 3.80
C PHE A 118 -18.16 -12.65 3.30
N LEU A 119 -17.98 -11.78 2.31
CA LEU A 119 -16.66 -11.45 1.76
C LEU A 119 -16.25 -10.09 2.31
N VAL A 120 -15.22 -10.05 3.14
CA VAL A 120 -14.74 -8.83 3.79
C VAL A 120 -13.41 -8.42 3.18
N GLU A 121 -13.38 -7.22 2.59
CA GLU A 121 -12.16 -6.56 2.13
C GLU A 121 -11.71 -5.53 3.17
N VAL A 122 -10.44 -5.55 3.55
CA VAL A 122 -9.86 -4.68 4.55
C VAL A 122 -8.88 -3.70 3.89
N LYS A 123 -9.00 -2.42 4.24
CA LYS A 123 -8.04 -1.38 3.82
C LYS A 123 -7.61 -0.51 4.99
N SER A 124 -6.30 -0.31 5.11
CA SER A 124 -5.72 0.67 6.04
C SER A 124 -6.05 2.11 5.67
N THR A 125 -6.24 2.40 4.37
CA THR A 125 -6.69 3.69 3.87
C THR A 125 -7.80 3.50 2.85
N PRO A 126 -9.06 3.83 3.16
CA PRO A 126 -10.18 3.67 2.24
C PRO A 126 -10.06 4.65 1.06
N LYS A 127 -10.34 4.16 -0.15
CA LYS A 127 -10.42 4.97 -1.38
C LYS A 127 -11.48 4.41 -2.31
N ILE A 128 -12.12 5.29 -3.08
CA ILE A 128 -13.13 4.92 -4.08
C ILE A 128 -12.59 3.89 -5.08
N ASP A 129 -11.35 4.04 -5.54
CA ASP A 129 -10.73 3.10 -6.48
C ASP A 129 -10.66 1.67 -5.92
N TYR A 130 -10.35 1.51 -4.63
CA TYR A 130 -10.32 0.20 -3.99
C TYR A 130 -11.72 -0.40 -3.83
N ILE A 131 -12.73 0.43 -3.60
CA ILE A 131 -14.13 0.00 -3.52
C ILE A 131 -14.60 -0.50 -4.89
N ASN A 132 -14.26 0.22 -5.96
CA ASN A 132 -14.57 -0.18 -7.32
C ASN A 132 -13.84 -1.46 -7.71
N GLU A 133 -12.56 -1.58 -7.37
CA GLU A 133 -11.80 -2.82 -7.60
C GLU A 133 -12.40 -4.01 -6.84
N PHE A 134 -12.81 -3.80 -5.59
CA PHE A 134 -13.46 -4.83 -4.79
C PHE A 134 -14.77 -5.29 -5.45
N LYS A 135 -15.62 -4.34 -5.84
CA LYS A 135 -16.91 -4.61 -6.48
C LYS A 135 -16.79 -5.26 -7.85
N ASP A 136 -16.03 -4.63 -8.75
CA ASP A 136 -16.07 -4.92 -10.19
C ASP A 136 -15.08 -6.03 -10.59
N LYS A 137 -14.18 -6.43 -9.70
CA LYS A 137 -13.17 -7.47 -9.99
C LYS A 137 -13.11 -8.54 -8.91
N LYS A 138 -12.94 -8.13 -7.65
CA LYS A 138 -12.62 -9.08 -6.59
C LYS A 138 -13.80 -10.01 -6.27
N ILE A 139 -15.03 -9.48 -6.28
CA ILE A 139 -16.26 -10.29 -6.16
C ILE A 139 -16.39 -11.32 -7.30
N ASP A 140 -16.20 -10.91 -8.55
CA ASP A 140 -16.31 -11.82 -9.69
C ASP A 140 -15.24 -12.93 -9.63
N ARG A 141 -14.02 -12.58 -9.23
CA ARG A 141 -12.94 -13.56 -9.02
C ARG A 141 -13.24 -14.50 -7.87
N PHE A 142 -13.83 -14.01 -6.79
CA PHE A 142 -14.28 -14.84 -5.68
C PHE A 142 -15.27 -15.90 -6.17
N LEU A 143 -16.33 -15.48 -6.88
CA LEU A 143 -17.35 -16.40 -7.42
C LEU A 143 -16.78 -17.41 -8.43
N ALA A 144 -15.77 -17.03 -9.20
CA ALA A 144 -15.05 -17.93 -10.10
C ALA A 144 -14.17 -18.94 -9.35
N LEU A 145 -13.45 -18.50 -8.31
CA LEU A 145 -12.53 -19.32 -7.55
C LEU A 145 -13.23 -20.22 -6.52
N PHE A 146 -14.40 -19.84 -6.02
CA PHE A 146 -15.18 -20.58 -5.02
C PHE A 146 -16.57 -20.98 -5.56
N PRO A 147 -16.63 -21.86 -6.56
CA PRO A 147 -17.90 -22.32 -7.13
C PRO A 147 -18.82 -23.00 -6.10
N GLU A 148 -18.26 -23.52 -5.00
CA GLU A 148 -18.99 -24.11 -3.87
C GLU A 148 -19.98 -23.14 -3.21
N TYR A 149 -19.78 -21.82 -3.32
CA TYR A 149 -20.65 -20.81 -2.72
C TYR A 149 -21.63 -20.16 -3.71
N ARG A 150 -21.81 -20.71 -4.92
CA ARG A 150 -22.72 -20.13 -5.93
C ARG A 150 -24.19 -20.08 -5.49
N GLU A 151 -24.60 -21.03 -4.66
CA GLU A 151 -25.96 -21.09 -4.12
C GLU A 151 -26.10 -20.30 -2.81
N TYR A 152 -25.01 -19.73 -2.29
CA TYR A 152 -25.02 -18.93 -1.06
C TYR A 152 -25.32 -17.46 -1.41
N LYS A 153 -26.02 -16.76 -0.53
CA LYS A 153 -26.12 -15.29 -0.61
C LYS A 153 -24.73 -14.71 -0.34
N LEU A 154 -24.16 -13.98 -1.30
CA LEU A 154 -22.92 -13.24 -1.10
C LEU A 154 -23.21 -11.86 -0.50
N ILE A 155 -22.62 -11.57 0.66
CA ILE A 155 -22.69 -10.26 1.31
C ILE A 155 -21.30 -9.62 1.31
N PRO A 156 -21.07 -8.57 0.50
CA PRO A 156 -19.80 -7.85 0.49
C PRO A 156 -19.74 -6.85 1.65
N ILE A 157 -18.62 -6.86 2.37
CA ILE A 157 -18.31 -5.93 3.46
C ILE A 157 -16.98 -5.27 3.13
N PHE A 158 -16.91 -3.95 3.22
CA PHE A 158 -15.68 -3.18 3.11
C PHE A 158 -15.33 -2.60 4.49
N ALA A 159 -14.13 -2.93 4.96
CA ALA A 159 -13.71 -2.65 6.32
C ALA A 159 -12.47 -1.74 6.37
N SER A 160 -12.46 -0.84 7.33
CA SER A 160 -11.30 -0.04 7.70
C SER A 160 -11.40 0.37 9.17
N LEU A 161 -10.32 0.84 9.77
CA LEU A 161 -10.40 1.40 11.13
C LEU A 161 -11.26 2.68 11.18
N ARG A 162 -11.33 3.42 10.08
CA ARG A 162 -12.14 4.64 9.96
C ARG A 162 -12.69 4.77 8.55
N LEU A 163 -13.95 5.17 8.45
CA LEU A 163 -14.60 5.50 7.18
C LEU A 163 -15.22 6.89 7.28
N GLU A 164 -14.96 7.74 6.30
CA GLU A 164 -15.58 9.06 6.19
C GLU A 164 -16.99 8.95 5.59
N GLU A 165 -17.83 9.95 5.84
CA GLU A 165 -19.25 9.90 5.47
C GLU A 165 -19.48 9.78 3.95
N ASP A 166 -18.64 10.43 3.15
CA ASP A 166 -18.66 10.32 1.69
C ASP A 166 -18.36 8.88 1.22
N ILE A 167 -17.39 8.21 1.85
CA ILE A 167 -17.05 6.81 1.59
C ILE A 167 -18.20 5.89 2.01
N ILE A 168 -18.80 6.11 3.18
CA ILE A 168 -19.95 5.32 3.65
C ILE A 168 -21.12 5.47 2.67
N ASN A 169 -21.43 6.70 2.26
CA ASN A 169 -22.48 6.98 1.28
C ASN A 169 -22.19 6.33 -0.08
N TYR A 170 -20.93 6.30 -0.50
CA TYR A 170 -20.52 5.61 -1.72
C TYR A 170 -20.73 4.10 -1.60
N LEU A 171 -20.25 3.47 -0.51
CA LEU A 171 -20.45 2.04 -0.23
C LEU A 171 -21.93 1.65 -0.22
N THR A 172 -22.78 2.46 0.43
CA THR A 172 -24.23 2.26 0.43
C THR A 172 -24.81 2.26 -0.98
N LYS A 173 -24.44 3.24 -1.82
CA LYS A 173 -24.88 3.27 -3.23
C LYS A 173 -24.44 2.03 -4.02
N GLN A 174 -23.31 1.45 -3.66
CA GLN A 174 -22.79 0.22 -4.27
C GLN A 174 -23.36 -1.07 -3.65
N LYS A 175 -24.24 -0.98 -2.65
CA LYS A 175 -24.77 -2.11 -1.87
C LYS A 175 -23.67 -2.93 -1.18
N ILE A 176 -22.68 -2.24 -0.63
CA ILE A 176 -21.59 -2.83 0.16
C ILE A 176 -21.67 -2.33 1.59
N TYR A 177 -21.66 -3.24 2.55
CA TYR A 177 -21.70 -2.88 3.97
C TYR A 177 -20.38 -2.23 4.39
N ALA A 178 -20.47 -1.12 5.12
CA ALA A 178 -19.34 -0.35 5.61
C ALA A 178 -19.05 -0.74 7.06
N MET A 179 -17.92 -1.38 7.33
CA MET A 179 -17.55 -1.82 8.67
C MET A 179 -16.36 -1.02 9.20
N ALA A 180 -16.47 -0.45 10.40
CA ALA A 180 -15.37 0.28 11.03
C ALA A 180 -15.41 0.28 12.56
N TYR A 181 -14.34 0.75 13.19
CA TYR A 181 -14.30 0.96 14.63
C TYR A 181 -15.30 2.04 15.06
N LYS A 182 -15.94 1.87 16.22
CA LYS A 182 -16.89 2.82 16.82
C LYS A 182 -16.63 2.93 18.32
N GLU A 183 -16.70 4.12 18.90
CA GLU A 183 -16.19 4.43 20.26
C GLU A 183 -16.56 3.44 21.39
N TRP A 184 -17.72 2.77 21.30
CA TRP A 184 -18.22 1.83 22.31
C TRP A 184 -18.27 0.37 21.84
N GLU A 185 -17.86 0.09 20.60
CA GLU A 185 -17.89 -1.23 19.97
C GLU A 185 -16.54 -1.55 19.34
N TYR A 186 -16.09 -2.80 19.42
CA TYR A 186 -14.81 -3.17 18.80
C TYR A 186 -14.82 -2.93 17.28
N MET A 187 -15.94 -3.24 16.60
CA MET A 187 -16.26 -2.86 15.22
C MET A 187 -17.78 -2.81 15.05
N ASP A 188 -18.26 -2.05 14.07
CA ASP A 188 -19.69 -1.86 13.78
C ASP A 188 -19.96 -1.72 12.26
N ILE A 189 -21.18 -2.06 11.80
CA ILE A 189 -21.65 -1.83 10.42
C ILE A 189 -22.41 -0.48 10.37
N LEU A 190 -21.78 0.51 9.73
CA LEU A 190 -22.22 1.91 9.75
C LEU A 190 -23.42 2.22 8.85
N ASN A 191 -23.78 1.30 7.95
CA ASN A 191 -24.84 1.50 6.95
C ASN A 191 -25.82 0.33 6.87
N PHE A 192 -26.01 -0.41 7.98
CA PHE A 192 -26.81 -1.62 8.02
C PHE A 192 -28.24 -1.40 7.47
N ASP A 193 -28.96 -0.44 8.05
CA ASP A 193 -30.36 -0.14 7.68
C ASP A 193 -30.52 0.55 6.31
N LYS A 194 -29.43 0.83 5.60
CA LYS A 194 -29.44 1.62 4.36
C LYS A 194 -29.32 0.78 3.09
N ILE A 195 -29.04 -0.52 3.19
CA ILE A 195 -28.80 -1.39 2.02
C ILE A 195 -30.00 -2.30 1.72
N ASP A 196 -30.63 -2.86 2.74
CA ASP A 196 -31.74 -3.81 2.61
C ASP A 196 -33.14 -3.14 2.63
N ASN A 197 -33.21 -1.80 2.57
CA ASN A 197 -34.43 -1.00 2.40
C ASN A 197 -34.63 -0.52 0.96
#